data_AF-A0A2R6D5T5-F1
#
_entry.id   AF-A0A2R6D5T5-F1
#
_cell.length_a   1.000
_cell.length_b   1.000
_cell.length_c   1.000
_cell.angle_alpha   90.00
_cell.angle_beta   90.00
_cell.angle_gamma   90.00
#
_symmetry.space_group_name_H-M   'P 1'
#
loop_
_entity.id
_entity.type
_entity.pdbx_description
1 polymer ?
#
loop_
_entity_poly.entity_id
_entity_poly.type
_entity_poly.pdbx_seq_one_letter_code
_entity_poly.pdbx_strand_id
1 'polypeptide(L)'
;MFGNLGDAKEMLATARNPGESEQIRSLLGAFAATESEHRAALREHARELGVDPDEAGLTEPPDVEDRIDELAAGISARVNGEPWSTWCEHVAPDDLDGDAAEEFAGINSEEWTEMQESIVREWRTDDDLATGQFSDDQLVDADLQSRFGVDAVTFEEFVVNYSPGRLFEELFAGEMNRNTAGVKALSGE
;
A
#
# COMPACT_ATOMS: atom_id res chain seq x y z
N MET A 1 43.68 5.48 -20.66
CA MET A 1 42.76 6.34 -19.89
C MET A 1 41.34 6.13 -20.45
N PHE A 2 40.75 4.95 -20.23
CA PHE A 2 39.46 4.53 -20.84
C PHE A 2 38.43 4.01 -19.80
N GLY A 3 38.71 4.12 -18.50
CA GLY A 3 37.78 3.66 -17.44
C GLY A 3 36.60 4.61 -17.16
N ASN A 4 36.69 5.88 -17.53
CA ASN A 4 35.77 6.91 -17.02
C ASN A 4 34.41 7.01 -17.75
N LEU A 5 34.24 6.32 -18.88
CA LEU A 5 33.03 6.37 -19.71
C LEU A 5 32.06 5.22 -19.44
N GLY A 6 32.55 4.09 -18.90
CA GLY A 6 31.71 2.97 -18.45
C GLY A 6 30.99 3.34 -17.15
N ASP A 7 31.77 3.73 -16.15
CA ASP A 7 31.29 4.16 -14.83
C ASP A 7 30.27 5.31 -14.93
N ALA A 8 30.51 6.31 -15.81
CA ALA A 8 29.58 7.41 -16.01
C ALA A 8 28.27 6.98 -16.68
N LYS A 9 28.30 6.00 -17.58
CA LYS A 9 27.09 5.44 -18.21
C LYS A 9 26.31 4.56 -17.25
N GLU A 10 27.00 3.79 -16.41
CA GLU A 10 26.40 2.95 -15.37
C GLU A 10 25.79 3.80 -14.25
N MET A 11 26.44 4.89 -13.85
CA MET A 11 25.88 5.90 -12.95
C MET A 11 24.65 6.59 -13.56
N LEU A 12 24.69 6.95 -14.85
CA LEU A 12 23.53 7.53 -15.55
C LEU A 12 22.39 6.54 -15.76
N ALA A 13 22.68 5.27 -16.01
CA ALA A 13 21.70 4.21 -16.14
C ALA A 13 21.03 3.91 -14.80
N THR A 14 21.82 3.82 -13.71
CA THR A 14 21.31 3.68 -12.35
C THR A 14 20.48 4.91 -11.93
N ALA A 15 20.87 6.11 -12.35
CA ALA A 15 20.08 7.33 -12.09
C ALA A 15 18.76 7.39 -12.89
N ARG A 16 18.68 6.71 -14.05
CA ARG A 16 17.49 6.67 -14.90
C ARG A 16 16.56 5.51 -14.56
N ASN A 17 17.10 4.33 -14.27
CA ASN A 17 16.36 3.12 -13.92
C ASN A 17 16.99 2.46 -12.69
N PRO A 18 16.82 3.05 -11.50
CA PRO A 18 17.42 2.50 -10.28
C PRO A 18 16.93 1.08 -9.97
N GLY A 19 15.67 0.75 -10.24
CA GLY A 19 15.13 -0.61 -10.04
C GLY A 19 15.75 -1.70 -10.93
N GLU A 20 16.44 -1.32 -12.01
CA GLU A 20 17.16 -2.25 -12.90
C GLU A 20 18.65 -2.39 -12.54
N SER A 21 19.16 -1.60 -11.59
CA SER A 21 20.56 -1.66 -11.19
C SER A 21 20.84 -2.95 -10.42
N GLU A 22 21.79 -3.75 -10.90
CA GLU A 22 22.22 -5.01 -10.25
C GLU A 22 22.63 -4.77 -8.79
N GLN A 23 23.29 -3.65 -8.50
CA GLN A 23 23.66 -3.28 -7.14
C GLN A 23 22.44 -3.02 -6.25
N ILE A 24 21.43 -2.31 -6.77
CA ILE A 24 20.19 -2.05 -6.03
C ILE A 24 19.42 -3.35 -5.83
N ARG A 25 19.23 -4.15 -6.88
CA ARG A 25 18.52 -5.44 -6.80
C ARG A 25 19.21 -6.42 -5.84
N SER A 26 20.54 -6.43 -5.79
CA SER A 26 21.29 -7.24 -4.81
C SER A 26 21.02 -6.80 -3.37
N LEU A 27 20.96 -5.49 -3.09
CA LEU A 27 20.61 -4.98 -1.76
C LEU A 27 19.16 -5.29 -1.41
N LEU A 28 18.23 -5.14 -2.37
CA LEU A 28 16.83 -5.52 -2.21
C LEU A 28 16.68 -7.01 -1.93
N GLY A 29 17.46 -7.86 -2.58
CA GLY A 29 17.43 -9.31 -2.34
C GLY A 29 17.88 -9.69 -0.93
N ALA A 30 18.87 -8.99 -0.36
CA ALA A 30 19.24 -9.19 1.03
C ALA A 30 18.11 -8.80 1.99
N PHE A 31 17.40 -7.70 1.69
CA PHE A 31 16.24 -7.26 2.48
C PHE A 31 15.07 -8.23 2.38
N ALA A 32 14.67 -8.61 1.15
CA ALA A 32 13.59 -9.54 0.88
C ALA A 32 13.83 -10.93 1.51
N ALA A 33 15.06 -11.46 1.41
CA ALA A 33 15.43 -12.72 2.06
C ALA A 33 15.30 -12.61 3.59
N THR A 34 15.80 -11.52 4.19
CA THR A 34 15.68 -11.29 5.63
C THR A 34 14.21 -11.19 6.07
N GLU A 35 13.38 -10.49 5.29
CA GLU A 35 11.95 -10.36 5.55
C GLU A 35 11.25 -11.73 5.53
N SER A 36 11.53 -12.53 4.50
CA SER A 36 10.97 -13.88 4.33
C SER A 36 11.39 -14.81 5.47
N GLU A 37 12.68 -14.81 5.84
CA GLU A 37 13.19 -15.58 6.98
C GLU A 37 12.54 -15.16 8.30
N HIS A 38 12.42 -13.85 8.55
CA HIS A 38 11.76 -13.34 9.76
C HIS A 38 10.30 -13.76 9.84
N ARG A 39 9.54 -13.68 8.75
CA ARG A 39 8.13 -14.07 8.72
C ARG A 39 7.96 -15.58 8.92
N ALA A 40 8.82 -16.38 8.30
CA ALA A 40 8.82 -17.82 8.50
C ALA A 40 9.09 -18.19 9.97
N ALA A 41 10.05 -17.52 10.61
CA ALA A 41 10.38 -17.73 12.01
C ALA A 41 9.24 -17.31 12.96
N LEU A 42 8.58 -16.16 12.70
CA LEU A 42 7.45 -15.71 13.51
C LEU A 42 6.24 -16.63 13.41
N ARG A 43 5.90 -17.08 12.19
CA ARG A 43 4.83 -18.07 11.98
C ARG A 43 5.14 -19.37 12.69
N GLU A 44 6.37 -19.86 12.62
CA GLU A 44 6.75 -21.08 13.34
C GLU A 44 6.64 -20.90 14.85
N HIS A 45 7.07 -19.75 15.38
CA HIS A 45 6.93 -19.45 16.80
C HIS A 45 5.46 -19.40 17.25
N ALA A 46 4.57 -18.80 16.44
CA ALA A 46 3.14 -18.80 16.72
C ALA A 46 2.58 -20.24 16.81
N ARG A 47 2.97 -21.12 15.87
CA ARG A 47 2.57 -22.54 15.88
C ARG A 47 3.09 -23.28 17.12
N GLU A 48 4.33 -23.02 17.55
CA GLU A 48 4.89 -23.59 18.78
C GLU A 48 4.10 -23.17 20.03
N LEU A 49 3.54 -21.96 20.03
CA LEU A 49 2.66 -21.45 21.09
C LEU A 49 1.22 -21.94 20.97
N GLY A 50 0.88 -22.69 19.92
CA GLY A 50 -0.48 -23.17 19.65
C GLY A 50 -1.44 -22.08 19.16
N VAL A 51 -0.91 -20.98 18.65
CA VAL A 51 -1.67 -19.89 18.03
C VAL A 51 -1.66 -20.09 16.52
N ASP A 52 -2.82 -19.92 15.86
CA ASP A 52 -2.86 -19.89 14.41
C ASP A 52 -2.15 -18.60 13.93
N PRO A 53 -1.08 -18.70 13.12
CA PRO A 53 -0.37 -17.53 12.62
C PRO A 53 -1.27 -16.54 11.88
N ASP A 54 -2.28 -17.03 11.16
CA ASP A 54 -3.17 -16.19 10.36
C ASP A 54 -4.12 -15.40 11.29
N GLU A 55 -4.57 -16.01 12.39
CA GLU A 55 -5.35 -15.32 13.44
C GLU A 55 -4.51 -14.28 14.21
N ALA A 56 -3.19 -14.47 14.29
CA ALA A 56 -2.26 -13.51 14.87
C ALA A 56 -1.87 -12.36 13.91
N GLY A 57 -2.43 -12.33 12.69
CA GLY A 57 -2.11 -11.34 11.67
C GLY A 57 -0.71 -11.51 11.06
N LEU A 58 -0.10 -12.68 11.19
CA LEU A 58 1.17 -13.00 10.55
C LEU A 58 0.88 -13.56 9.15
N THR A 59 1.10 -12.77 8.11
CA THR A 59 0.94 -13.21 6.71
C THR A 59 1.97 -14.29 6.34
N GLU A 60 1.82 -14.94 5.17
CA GLU A 60 2.81 -15.89 4.67
C GLU A 60 4.12 -15.16 4.29
N PRO A 61 5.32 -15.78 4.43
CA PRO A 61 6.56 -15.22 3.92
C PRO A 61 6.41 -14.86 2.44
N PRO A 62 6.87 -13.66 2.02
CA PRO A 62 6.80 -13.28 0.63
C PRO A 62 7.80 -14.13 -0.16
N ASP A 63 7.49 -14.38 -1.43
CA ASP A 63 8.50 -14.88 -2.35
C ASP A 63 9.60 -13.81 -2.51
N VAL A 64 10.85 -14.25 -2.46
CA VAL A 64 11.99 -13.32 -2.43
C VAL A 64 12.12 -12.55 -3.73
N GLU A 65 11.87 -13.19 -4.88
CA GLU A 65 12.01 -12.53 -6.18
C GLU A 65 10.85 -11.55 -6.42
N ASP A 66 9.62 -11.96 -6.12
CA ASP A 66 8.45 -11.07 -6.21
C ASP A 66 8.66 -9.83 -5.32
N ARG A 67 9.18 -10.04 -4.10
CA ARG A 67 9.46 -8.95 -3.17
C ARG A 67 10.57 -8.01 -3.63
N ILE A 68 11.59 -8.53 -4.33
CA ILE A 68 12.60 -7.68 -4.96
C ILE A 68 11.96 -6.77 -6.02
N ASP A 69 11.04 -7.32 -6.82
CA ASP A 69 10.35 -6.57 -7.87
C ASP A 69 9.45 -5.47 -7.30
N GLU A 70 8.66 -5.75 -6.25
CA GLU A 70 7.86 -4.74 -5.55
C GLU A 70 8.72 -3.57 -5.01
N LEU A 71 9.82 -3.90 -4.33
CA LEU A 71 10.71 -2.88 -3.77
C LEU A 71 11.43 -2.08 -4.86
N ALA A 72 11.80 -2.73 -5.97
CA ALA A 72 12.40 -2.09 -7.13
C ALA A 72 11.42 -1.17 -7.86
N ALA A 73 10.15 -1.56 -7.95
CA ALA A 73 9.07 -0.76 -8.48
C ALA A 73 8.88 0.50 -7.62
N GLY A 74 8.82 0.35 -6.29
CA GLY A 74 8.79 1.47 -5.36
C GLY A 74 9.93 2.46 -5.58
N ILE A 75 11.18 1.98 -5.61
CA ILE A 75 12.35 2.84 -5.87
C ILE A 75 12.24 3.56 -7.22
N SER A 76 11.79 2.86 -8.26
CA SER A 76 11.65 3.43 -9.60
C SER A 76 10.56 4.51 -9.64
N ALA A 77 9.43 4.26 -8.98
CA ALA A 77 8.34 5.22 -8.80
C ALA A 77 8.81 6.51 -8.12
N ARG A 78 9.76 6.41 -7.16
CA ARG A 78 10.31 7.60 -6.48
C ARG A 78 11.01 8.56 -7.42
N VAL A 79 11.77 7.99 -8.35
CA VAL A 79 12.82 8.69 -9.10
C VAL A 79 12.25 9.19 -10.42
N ASN A 80 11.51 8.35 -11.15
CA ASN A 80 11.09 8.65 -12.52
C ASN A 80 9.67 8.16 -12.88
N GLY A 81 8.92 7.59 -11.93
CA GLY A 81 7.68 6.89 -12.23
C GLY A 81 6.40 7.57 -11.76
N GLU A 82 5.34 6.77 -11.73
CA GLU A 82 3.98 7.16 -11.37
C GLU A 82 3.64 6.57 -9.98
N PRO A 83 3.88 7.33 -8.89
CA PRO A 83 3.80 6.77 -7.53
C PRO A 83 2.38 6.33 -7.13
N TRP A 84 1.34 6.88 -7.77
CA TRP A 84 -0.04 6.45 -7.55
C TRP A 84 -0.29 5.05 -8.10
N SER A 85 0.11 4.79 -9.35
CA SER A 85 -0.03 3.47 -9.96
C SER A 85 0.71 2.40 -9.14
N THR A 86 1.93 2.69 -8.70
CA THR A 86 2.71 1.78 -7.82
C THR A 86 2.08 1.61 -6.43
N TRP A 87 1.42 2.64 -5.90
CA TRP A 87 0.65 2.53 -4.65
C TRP A 87 -0.54 1.60 -4.82
N CYS A 88 -1.32 1.75 -5.89
CA CYS A 88 -2.44 0.88 -6.19
C CYS A 88 -2.00 -0.58 -6.43
N GLU A 89 -0.85 -0.78 -7.07
CA GLU A 89 -0.35 -2.12 -7.40
C GLU A 89 0.18 -2.91 -6.19
N HIS A 90 0.77 -2.23 -5.20
CA HIS A 90 1.53 -2.92 -4.14
C HIS A 90 1.11 -2.58 -2.71
N VAL A 91 0.29 -1.55 -2.50
CA VAL A 91 -0.07 -1.08 -1.15
C VAL A 91 -1.57 -1.00 -0.95
N ALA A 92 -2.30 -0.45 -1.91
CA ALA A 92 -3.75 -0.33 -1.79
C ALA A 92 -4.44 -1.70 -1.82
N PRO A 93 -5.65 -1.83 -1.24
CA PRO A 93 -6.44 -3.05 -1.32
C PRO A 93 -6.78 -3.42 -2.78
N ASP A 94 -6.78 -4.72 -3.09
CA ASP A 94 -7.07 -5.23 -4.44
C ASP A 94 -8.45 -4.83 -4.97
N ASP A 95 -9.42 -4.61 -4.08
CA ASP A 95 -10.79 -4.23 -4.43
C ASP A 95 -10.91 -2.74 -4.84
N LEU A 96 -9.87 -1.92 -4.60
CA LEU A 96 -9.87 -0.49 -4.95
C LEU A 96 -9.73 -0.29 -6.47
N ASP A 97 -10.70 0.41 -7.06
CA ASP A 97 -10.56 0.97 -8.41
C ASP A 97 -9.63 2.20 -8.39
N GLY A 98 -8.33 1.95 -8.52
CA GLY A 98 -7.29 2.98 -8.47
C GLY A 98 -7.35 4.01 -9.59
N ASP A 99 -7.81 3.61 -10.78
CA ASP A 99 -7.96 4.52 -11.93
C ASP A 99 -9.09 5.53 -11.67
N ALA A 100 -10.22 5.07 -11.12
CA ALA A 100 -11.33 5.95 -10.75
C ALA A 100 -10.97 6.85 -9.56
N ALA A 101 -10.16 6.36 -8.61
CA ALA A 101 -9.83 7.06 -7.38
C ALA A 101 -8.69 8.09 -7.50
N GLU A 102 -7.93 8.10 -8.61
CA GLU A 102 -6.71 8.93 -8.76
C GLU A 102 -6.95 10.42 -8.50
N GLU A 103 -8.09 10.98 -8.95
CA GLU A 103 -8.38 12.41 -8.79
C GLU A 103 -8.62 12.83 -7.32
N PHE A 104 -8.90 11.86 -6.44
CA PHE A 104 -9.13 12.07 -5.01
C PHE A 104 -7.88 11.79 -4.17
N ALA A 105 -6.79 11.33 -4.82
CA ALA A 105 -5.58 10.94 -4.12
C ALA A 105 -4.90 12.14 -3.45
N GLY A 106 -4.83 12.13 -2.12
CA GLY A 106 -4.15 13.17 -1.34
C GLY A 106 -4.93 14.49 -1.20
N ILE A 107 -6.24 14.48 -1.44
CA ILE A 107 -7.09 15.66 -1.17
C ILE A 107 -7.06 16.02 0.32
N ASN A 108 -7.31 17.30 0.63
CA ASN A 108 -7.28 17.74 2.01
C ASN A 108 -8.59 17.40 2.76
N SER A 109 -8.59 17.56 4.09
CA SER A 109 -9.74 17.20 4.92
C SER A 109 -11.00 18.02 4.65
N GLU A 110 -10.87 19.27 4.18
CA GLU A 110 -12.02 20.10 3.81
C GLU A 110 -12.65 19.59 2.50
N GLU A 111 -11.83 19.28 1.50
CA GLU A 111 -12.27 18.68 0.23
C GLU A 111 -12.93 17.32 0.46
N TRP A 112 -12.35 16.50 1.34
CA TRP A 112 -12.94 15.21 1.73
C TRP A 112 -14.32 15.38 2.40
N THR A 113 -14.43 16.31 3.35
CA THR A 113 -15.71 16.61 4.02
C THR A 113 -16.75 17.10 3.02
N GLU A 114 -16.37 17.98 2.09
CA GLU A 114 -17.26 18.50 1.05
C GLU A 114 -17.75 17.39 0.12
N MET A 115 -16.89 16.45 -0.25
CA MET A 115 -17.25 15.28 -1.05
C MET A 115 -18.28 14.41 -0.32
N GLN A 116 -18.05 14.07 0.95
CA GLN A 116 -19.01 13.30 1.76
C GLN A 116 -20.37 14.00 1.85
N GLU A 117 -20.38 15.30 2.13
CA GLU A 117 -21.62 16.09 2.17
C GLU A 117 -22.32 16.14 0.81
N SER A 118 -21.57 16.18 -0.29
CA SER A 118 -22.11 16.17 -1.65
C SER A 118 -22.79 14.84 -1.96
N ILE A 119 -22.16 13.71 -1.64
CA ILE A 119 -22.73 12.37 -1.81
C ILE A 119 -24.06 12.27 -1.05
N VAL A 120 -24.06 12.62 0.24
CA VAL A 120 -25.26 12.60 1.07
C VAL A 120 -26.38 13.46 0.48
N ARG A 121 -26.05 14.67 0.03
CA ARG A 121 -27.01 15.60 -0.56
C ARG A 121 -27.61 15.04 -1.85
N GLU A 122 -26.80 14.47 -2.72
CA GLU A 122 -27.23 13.86 -3.98
C GLU A 122 -28.20 12.70 -3.70
N TRP A 123 -27.78 11.73 -2.89
CA TRP A 123 -28.59 10.56 -2.54
C TRP A 123 -29.89 10.89 -1.80
N ARG A 124 -29.91 11.95 -0.98
CA ARG A 124 -31.13 12.41 -0.29
C ARG A 124 -32.06 13.24 -1.18
N THR A 125 -31.57 13.78 -2.28
CA THR A 125 -32.38 14.55 -3.25
C THR A 125 -32.98 13.65 -4.33
N ASP A 126 -32.47 12.44 -4.49
CA ASP A 126 -33.03 11.44 -5.40
C ASP A 126 -34.32 10.83 -4.82
N ASP A 127 -35.46 11.28 -5.34
CA ASP A 127 -36.80 10.83 -4.95
C ASP A 127 -37.07 9.35 -5.29
N ASP A 128 -36.28 8.73 -6.17
CA ASP A 128 -36.42 7.32 -6.55
C ASP A 128 -35.74 6.38 -5.53
N LEU A 129 -34.89 6.91 -4.65
CA LEU A 129 -34.17 6.15 -3.64
C LEU A 129 -34.81 6.32 -2.25
N ALA A 130 -35.13 5.21 -1.59
CA ALA A 130 -35.65 5.21 -0.23
C ALA A 130 -34.52 5.41 0.81
N THR A 131 -33.85 6.56 0.77
CA THR A 131 -32.62 6.83 1.55
C THR A 131 -32.87 7.26 2.99
N GLY A 132 -34.09 7.72 3.34
CA GLY A 132 -34.39 8.31 4.65
C GLY A 132 -34.25 7.39 5.87
N GLN A 133 -34.03 6.09 5.66
CA GLN A 133 -33.78 5.11 6.72
C GLN A 133 -32.28 4.87 7.00
N PHE A 134 -31.39 5.35 6.13
CA PHE A 134 -29.95 5.16 6.24
C PHE A 134 -29.29 6.40 6.86
N SER A 135 -28.22 6.18 7.63
CA SER A 135 -27.38 7.29 8.11
C SER A 135 -26.54 7.87 6.97
N ASP A 136 -25.99 9.06 7.18
CA ASP A 136 -25.10 9.71 6.21
C ASP A 136 -23.87 8.85 5.93
N ASP A 137 -23.26 8.29 6.98
CA ASP A 137 -22.13 7.36 6.85
C ASP A 137 -22.47 6.14 5.97
N GLN A 138 -23.68 5.58 6.12
CA GLN A 138 -24.11 4.44 5.30
C GLN A 138 -24.31 4.81 3.83
N LEU A 139 -24.74 6.04 3.55
CA LEU A 139 -24.87 6.54 2.18
C LEU A 139 -23.51 6.77 1.55
N VAL A 140 -22.56 7.33 2.30
CA VAL A 140 -21.18 7.55 1.86
C VAL A 140 -20.50 6.20 1.58
N ASP A 141 -20.58 5.24 2.51
CA ASP A 141 -20.02 3.90 2.32
C ASP A 141 -20.61 3.22 1.08
N ALA A 142 -21.93 3.32 0.88
CA ALA A 142 -22.59 2.72 -0.28
C ALA A 142 -22.13 3.35 -1.61
N ASP A 143 -21.96 4.68 -1.65
CA ASP A 143 -21.47 5.39 -2.84
C ASP A 143 -20.03 4.98 -3.18
N LEU A 144 -19.14 5.00 -2.18
CA LEU A 144 -17.73 4.65 -2.35
C LEU A 144 -17.55 3.20 -2.72
N GLN A 145 -18.29 2.29 -2.08
CA GLN A 145 -18.27 0.87 -2.42
C GLN A 145 -18.74 0.64 -3.86
N SER A 146 -19.75 1.40 -4.30
CA SER A 146 -20.27 1.28 -5.67
C SER A 146 -19.33 1.87 -6.73
N ARG A 147 -18.58 2.93 -6.40
CA ARG A 147 -17.74 3.66 -7.36
C ARG A 147 -16.30 3.17 -7.39
N PHE A 148 -15.77 2.81 -6.23
CA PHE A 148 -14.35 2.55 -6.02
C PHE A 148 -14.09 1.17 -5.43
N GLY A 149 -15.13 0.41 -5.06
CA GLY A 149 -14.97 -0.94 -4.52
C GLY A 149 -14.58 -1.03 -3.05
N VAL A 150 -14.50 0.10 -2.33
CA VAL A 150 -14.09 0.15 -0.92
C VAL A 150 -15.02 1.04 -0.08
N ASP A 151 -15.03 0.82 1.24
CA ASP A 151 -15.78 1.65 2.21
C ASP A 151 -15.10 3.00 2.49
N ALA A 152 -15.76 3.89 3.23
CA ALA A 152 -15.25 5.23 3.52
C ALA A 152 -13.96 5.23 4.33
N VAL A 153 -13.81 4.30 5.27
CA VAL A 153 -12.61 4.19 6.10
C VAL A 153 -11.41 3.81 5.24
N THR A 154 -11.58 2.81 4.39
CA THR A 154 -10.56 2.31 3.47
C THR A 154 -10.24 3.38 2.42
N PHE A 155 -11.25 4.04 1.86
CA PHE A 155 -11.04 5.13 0.92
C PHE A 155 -10.27 6.29 1.56
N GLU A 156 -10.61 6.68 2.78
CA GLU A 156 -9.90 7.73 3.49
C GLU A 156 -8.44 7.32 3.79
N GLU A 157 -8.21 6.08 4.22
CA GLU A 157 -6.87 5.58 4.54
C GLU A 157 -5.94 5.50 3.31
N PHE A 158 -6.44 4.98 2.20
CA PHE A 158 -5.63 4.62 1.03
C PHE A 158 -5.69 5.64 -0.10
N VAL A 159 -6.72 6.48 -0.17
CA VAL A 159 -6.90 7.49 -1.23
C VAL A 159 -6.73 8.89 -0.66
N VAL A 160 -7.54 9.30 0.31
CA VAL A 160 -7.49 10.68 0.86
C VAL A 160 -6.16 10.93 1.57
N ASN A 161 -5.73 10.00 2.42
CA ASN A 161 -4.47 10.10 3.16
C ASN A 161 -3.26 9.63 2.33
N TYR A 162 -3.41 9.46 1.02
CA TYR A 162 -2.29 9.12 0.15
C TYR A 162 -1.25 10.24 0.13
N SER A 163 0.02 9.84 0.13
CA SER A 163 1.10 10.71 -0.31
C SER A 163 2.22 9.87 -0.93
N PRO A 164 3.00 10.42 -1.88
CA PRO A 164 4.16 9.72 -2.41
C PRO A 164 5.18 9.32 -1.34
N GLY A 165 5.22 10.03 -0.21
CA GLY A 165 6.08 9.66 0.93
C GLY A 165 5.64 8.36 1.60
N ARG A 166 4.32 8.19 1.78
CA ARG A 166 3.75 6.99 2.40
C ARG A 166 4.01 5.73 1.57
N LEU A 167 4.09 5.81 0.24
CA LEU A 167 4.44 4.64 -0.60
C LEU A 167 5.71 3.94 -0.10
N PHE A 168 6.77 4.70 0.20
CA PHE A 168 8.03 4.13 0.67
C PHE A 168 7.92 3.62 2.10
N GLU A 169 7.21 4.35 2.94
CA GLU A 169 7.01 3.94 4.32
C GLU A 169 6.23 2.62 4.38
N GLU A 170 5.16 2.47 3.60
CA GLU A 170 4.38 1.24 3.56
C GLU A 170 5.14 0.10 2.88
N LEU A 171 5.78 0.34 1.74
CA LEU A 171 6.56 -0.70 1.06
C LEU A 171 7.73 -1.21 1.90
N PHE A 172 8.45 -0.36 2.63
CA PHE A 172 9.62 -0.81 3.39
C PHE A 172 9.33 -1.12 4.86
N ALA A 173 8.42 -0.38 5.49
CA ALA A 173 8.16 -0.46 6.93
C ALA A 173 6.76 -1.00 7.28
N GLY A 174 5.79 -0.96 6.37
CA GLY A 174 4.43 -1.47 6.63
C GLY A 174 4.45 -2.92 7.12
N GLU A 175 5.23 -3.75 6.45
CA GLU A 175 5.41 -5.16 6.82
C GLU A 175 6.16 -5.38 8.15
N MET A 176 7.18 -4.56 8.45
CA MET A 176 7.86 -4.61 9.75
C MET A 176 6.91 -4.21 10.89
N ASN A 177 6.02 -3.25 10.64
CA ASN A 177 5.01 -2.82 11.60
C ASN A 177 3.97 -3.93 11.85
N ARG A 178 3.51 -4.62 10.80
CA ARG A 178 2.62 -5.80 10.92
C ARG A 178 3.28 -6.92 11.73
N ASN A 179 4.54 -7.25 11.42
CA ASN A 179 5.30 -8.23 12.19
C ASN A 179 5.46 -7.82 13.66
N THR A 180 5.70 -6.53 13.94
CA THR A 180 5.79 -6.00 15.31
C THR A 180 4.44 -6.11 16.03
N ALA A 181 3.34 -5.83 15.36
CA ALA A 181 2.00 -6.00 15.92
C ALA A 181 1.69 -7.48 16.21
N GLY A 182 2.05 -8.39 15.32
CA GLY A 182 1.93 -9.84 15.54
C GLY A 182 2.75 -10.31 16.74
N VAL A 183 3.99 -9.81 16.92
CA VAL A 183 4.81 -10.12 18.11
C VAL A 183 4.14 -9.63 19.40
N LYS A 184 3.55 -8.43 19.40
CA LYS A 184 2.80 -7.92 20.56
C LYS A 184 1.60 -8.78 20.88
N ALA A 185 0.82 -9.16 19.86
CA ALA A 185 -0.32 -10.06 19.99
C ALA A 185 0.09 -11.41 20.59
N LEU A 186 1.20 -12.00 20.13
CA LEU A 186 1.75 -13.25 20.69
C LEU A 186 2.28 -13.09 22.13
N SER A 187 2.74 -11.90 22.49
CA SER A 187 3.28 -11.59 23.83
C SER A 187 2.19 -11.20 24.84
N GLY A 188 0.94 -11.01 24.40
CA GLY A 188 -0.18 -10.58 25.24
C GLY A 188 -0.14 -9.09 25.64
N GLU A 189 0.55 -8.25 24.86
CA GLU A 189 0.56 -6.78 24.98
C GLU A 189 -0.38 -6.14 23.96
#